data_AF-A0A954XTR9-F1
#
_entry.id   AF-A0A954XTR9-F1
#
_cell.length_a   1.000
_cell.length_b   1.000
_cell.length_c   1.000
_cell.angle_alpha   90.00
_cell.angle_beta   90.00
_cell.angle_gamma   90.00
#
_symmetry.space_group_name_H-M   'P 1'
#
loop_
_entity.id
_entity.type
_entity.pdbx_description
1 polymer ?
#
loop_
_entity_poly.entity_id
_entity_poly.type
_entity_poly.pdbx_seq_one_letter_code
_entity_poly.pdbx_strand_id
1 'polypeptide(L)'
;MSQGKKDEWSAFLDSELEELLNTSAADLLEGKDVNALRSEKVSLLSAARTEAGLRRLAAAKAGVAKNAVAQEAKTEVIDIQKARAFVQAAMNDPRYTLAARKLDEMSDEDVLRIYRQLLQLQSNSGA
;
A
#
# COMPACT_ATOMS: atom_id res chain seq x y z
N MET A 1 -34.47 -44.82 29.57
CA MET A 1 -35.00 -43.50 29.98
C MET A 1 -34.09 -42.32 29.61
N SER A 2 -32.76 -42.48 29.46
CA SER A 2 -31.84 -41.34 29.18
C SER A 2 -31.74 -40.95 27.68
N GLN A 3 -31.90 -41.90 26.75
CA GLN A 3 -31.83 -41.62 25.30
C GLN A 3 -33.02 -40.80 24.78
N GLY A 4 -34.27 -41.17 25.12
CA GLY A 4 -35.45 -40.43 24.65
C GLY A 4 -35.48 -38.94 25.05
N LYS A 5 -34.91 -38.59 26.23
CA LYS A 5 -34.78 -37.19 26.65
C LYS A 5 -33.77 -36.38 25.82
N LYS A 6 -32.73 -37.03 25.29
CA LYS A 6 -31.76 -36.36 24.40
C LYS A 6 -32.37 -36.10 23.03
N ASP A 7 -33.15 -37.05 22.54
CA ASP A 7 -33.80 -36.96 21.23
C ASP A 7 -34.92 -35.88 21.23
N GLU A 8 -35.66 -35.74 22.33
CA GLU A 8 -36.62 -34.65 22.54
C GLU A 8 -35.95 -33.27 22.61
N TRP A 9 -34.77 -33.19 23.23
CA TRP A 9 -34.02 -31.94 23.33
C TRP A 9 -33.46 -31.50 21.98
N SER A 10 -32.95 -32.43 21.17
CA SER A 10 -32.53 -32.13 19.80
C SER A 10 -33.71 -31.67 18.94
N ALA A 11 -34.85 -32.36 19.03
CA ALA A 11 -36.03 -31.98 18.25
C ALA A 11 -36.54 -30.57 18.61
N PHE A 12 -36.48 -30.19 19.88
CA PHE A 12 -36.80 -28.83 20.33
C PHE A 12 -35.83 -27.78 19.78
N LEU A 13 -34.52 -28.04 19.84
CA LEU A 13 -33.52 -27.12 19.28
C LEU A 13 -33.66 -26.99 17.76
N ASP A 14 -33.95 -28.09 17.07
CA ASP A 14 -34.16 -28.09 15.63
C ASP A 14 -35.41 -27.28 15.26
N SER A 15 -36.49 -27.38 16.05
CA SER A 15 -37.69 -26.56 15.84
C SER A 15 -37.45 -25.06 16.10
N GLU A 16 -36.69 -24.70 17.14
CA GLU A 16 -36.34 -23.31 17.43
C GLU A 16 -35.41 -22.72 16.34
N LEU A 17 -34.47 -23.53 15.85
CA LEU A 17 -33.61 -23.16 14.73
C LEU A 17 -34.44 -22.95 13.46
N GLU A 18 -35.38 -23.86 13.17
CA GLU A 18 -36.25 -23.78 12.01
C GLU A 18 -37.18 -22.55 12.09
N GLU A 19 -37.69 -22.22 13.27
CA GLU A 19 -38.46 -20.99 13.50
C GLU A 19 -37.61 -19.75 13.24
N LEU A 20 -36.39 -19.69 13.76
CA LEU A 20 -35.47 -18.57 13.53
C LEU A 20 -35.11 -18.39 12.05
N LEU A 21 -34.87 -19.50 11.34
CA LEU A 21 -34.52 -19.49 9.93
C LEU A 21 -35.70 -19.08 9.05
N ASN A 22 -36.93 -19.38 9.47
CA ASN A 22 -38.16 -19.03 8.74
C ASN A 22 -38.75 -17.68 9.16
N THR A 23 -38.22 -17.05 10.22
CA THR A 23 -38.65 -15.71 10.64
C THR A 23 -38.33 -14.69 9.55
N SER A 24 -39.33 -13.91 9.13
CA SER A 24 -39.14 -12.95 8.05
C SER A 24 -38.28 -11.76 8.51
N ALA A 25 -37.59 -11.12 7.55
CA ALA A 25 -36.84 -9.90 7.85
C ALA A 25 -37.73 -8.76 8.41
N ALA A 26 -39.03 -8.76 8.08
CA ALA A 26 -39.98 -7.80 8.62
C ALA A 26 -40.24 -8.04 10.11
N ASP A 27 -40.40 -9.30 10.51
CA ASP A 27 -40.65 -9.69 11.91
C ASP A 27 -39.39 -9.49 12.77
N LEU A 28 -38.19 -9.79 12.23
CA LEU A 28 -36.90 -9.50 12.91
C LEU A 28 -36.67 -8.00 13.17
N LEU A 29 -37.30 -7.16 12.35
CA LEU A 29 -37.22 -5.70 12.42
C LEU A 29 -38.48 -5.07 13.04
N GLU A 30 -39.42 -5.88 13.54
CA GLU A 30 -40.63 -5.39 14.18
C GLU A 30 -40.27 -4.50 15.39
N GLY A 31 -40.90 -3.33 15.48
CA GLY A 31 -40.64 -2.35 16.53
C GLY A 31 -39.32 -1.56 16.40
N LYS A 32 -38.52 -1.80 15.37
CA LYS A 32 -37.27 -1.03 15.11
C LYS A 32 -37.48 0.03 14.05
N ASP A 33 -36.91 1.22 14.27
CA ASP A 33 -36.78 2.22 13.22
C ASP A 33 -35.64 1.82 12.27
N VAL A 34 -36.02 1.23 11.14
CA VAL A 34 -35.11 0.79 10.07
C VAL A 34 -34.28 1.96 9.52
N ASN A 35 -34.82 3.17 9.51
CA ASN A 35 -34.10 4.34 9.02
C ASN A 35 -33.04 4.80 10.03
N ALA A 36 -33.37 4.81 11.32
CA ALA A 36 -32.39 5.09 12.37
C ALA A 36 -31.24 4.07 12.34
N LEU A 37 -31.55 2.77 12.27
CA LEU A 37 -30.55 1.71 12.19
C LEU A 37 -29.66 1.85 10.95
N ARG A 38 -30.25 2.15 9.78
CA ARG A 38 -29.49 2.38 8.55
C ARG A 38 -28.56 3.59 8.68
N SER A 39 -29.04 4.70 9.24
CA SER A 39 -28.25 5.92 9.42
C SER A 39 -27.04 5.69 10.34
N GLU A 40 -27.23 4.92 11.42
CA GLU A 40 -26.18 4.54 12.36
C GLU A 40 -25.10 3.71 11.67
N LYS A 41 -25.50 2.68 10.90
CA LYS A 41 -24.54 1.84 10.17
C LYS A 41 -23.77 2.61 9.10
N VAL A 42 -24.43 3.53 8.39
CA VAL A 42 -23.77 4.40 7.41
C VAL A 42 -22.76 5.32 8.10
N SER A 43 -23.12 5.90 9.25
CA SER A 43 -22.23 6.73 10.06
C SER A 43 -20.98 5.95 10.50
N LEU A 44 -21.17 4.74 11.03
CA LEU A 44 -20.07 3.86 11.46
C LEU A 44 -19.14 3.52 10.29
N LEU A 45 -19.69 3.15 9.13
CA LEU A 45 -18.91 2.87 7.93
C LEU A 45 -18.14 4.11 7.45
N SER A 46 -18.75 5.29 7.52
CA SER A 46 -18.07 6.54 7.14
C SER A 46 -16.90 6.85 8.05
N ALA A 47 -17.06 6.71 9.37
CA ALA A 47 -16.02 6.92 10.36
C ALA A 47 -14.85 5.92 10.20
N ALA A 48 -15.16 4.65 9.92
CA ALA A 48 -14.15 3.65 9.64
C ALA A 48 -13.35 3.97 8.37
N ARG A 49 -14.01 4.45 7.32
CA ARG A 49 -13.36 4.87 6.06
C ARG A 49 -12.44 6.07 6.28
N THR A 50 -12.87 7.07 7.04
CA THR A 50 -12.04 8.26 7.33
C THR A 50 -10.78 7.87 8.11
N GLU A 51 -10.93 7.03 9.14
CA GLU A 51 -9.80 6.58 9.95
C GLU A 51 -8.79 5.74 9.14
N ALA A 52 -9.29 4.82 8.29
CA ALA A 52 -8.43 4.07 7.38
C ALA A 52 -7.68 4.98 6.40
N GLY A 53 -8.33 6.03 5.90
CA GLY A 53 -7.72 7.05 5.04
C GLY A 53 -6.60 7.81 5.76
N LEU A 54 -6.85 8.28 6.99
CA LEU A 54 -5.84 8.95 7.82
C LEU A 54 -4.62 8.07 8.07
N ARG A 55 -4.83 6.80 8.39
CA ARG A 55 -3.72 5.85 8.60
C ARG A 55 -2.89 5.64 7.33
N ARG A 56 -3.53 5.49 6.17
CA ARG A 56 -2.82 5.38 4.88
C ARG A 56 -2.00 6.63 4.58
N LEU A 57 -2.57 7.81 4.82
CA LEU A 57 -1.89 9.08 4.61
C LEU A 57 -0.71 9.26 5.58
N ALA A 58 -0.86 8.90 6.85
CA ALA A 58 0.22 8.92 7.83
C ALA A 58 1.36 7.96 7.43
N ALA A 59 1.03 6.74 6.99
CA ALA A 59 2.01 5.78 6.49
C ALA A 59 2.74 6.30 5.24
N ALA A 60 2.03 6.91 4.30
CA ALA A 60 2.62 7.51 3.11
C ALA A 60 3.57 8.67 3.47
N LYS A 61 3.16 9.57 4.37
CA LYS A 61 4.02 10.66 4.87
C LYS A 61 5.29 10.12 5.54
N ALA A 62 5.16 9.09 6.37
CA ALA A 62 6.31 8.45 6.99
C ALA A 62 7.24 7.79 5.95
N GLY A 63 6.69 7.17 4.90
CA GLY A 63 7.47 6.62 3.79
C GLY A 63 8.23 7.69 3.01
N VAL A 64 7.58 8.80 2.68
CA VAL A 64 8.22 9.95 2.01
C VAL A 64 9.34 10.53 2.87
N ALA A 65 9.10 10.75 4.17
CA ALA A 65 10.11 11.26 5.08
C ALA A 65 11.33 10.34 5.18
N LYS A 66 11.12 9.02 5.26
CA LYS A 66 12.21 8.04 5.25
C LYS A 66 13.02 8.07 3.95
N ASN A 67 12.36 8.22 2.81
CA ASN A 67 13.03 8.32 1.51
C ASN A 67 13.84 9.63 1.38
N ALA A 68 13.34 10.74 1.91
CA ALA A 68 14.06 12.01 1.92
C ALA A 68 15.35 11.90 2.76
N VAL A 69 15.27 11.35 3.97
CA VAL A 69 16.45 11.12 4.84
C VAL A 69 17.44 10.15 4.18
N ALA A 70 16.95 9.10 3.52
CA ALA A 70 17.81 8.17 2.78
C ALA A 70 18.46 8.80 1.54
N GLN A 71 17.81 9.77 0.90
CA GLN A 71 18.40 10.56 -0.18
C GLN A 71 19.47 11.53 0.34
N GLU A 72 19.22 12.22 1.45
CA GLU A 72 20.19 13.12 2.08
C GLU A 72 21.43 12.38 2.58
N ALA A 73 21.28 11.19 3.16
CA ALA A 73 22.40 10.36 3.60
C ALA A 73 23.23 9.79 2.43
N LYS A 74 22.64 9.66 1.22
CA LYS A 74 23.33 9.22 0.00
C LYS A 74 23.96 10.35 -0.81
N THR A 75 23.90 11.59 -0.33
CA THR A 75 24.73 12.67 -0.85
C THR A 75 26.16 12.47 -0.37
N GLU A 76 26.79 11.39 -0.81
CA GLU A 76 28.25 11.34 -0.90
C GLU A 76 28.67 12.57 -1.71
N VAL A 77 29.69 13.28 -1.22
CA VAL A 77 30.31 14.40 -1.93
C VAL A 77 31.03 13.83 -3.15
N ILE A 78 30.25 13.58 -4.21
CA ILE A 78 30.76 13.08 -5.47
C ILE A 78 31.45 14.26 -6.16
N ASP A 79 32.75 14.11 -6.36
CA ASP A 79 33.53 15.03 -7.16
C ASP A 79 32.97 15.09 -8.59
N ILE A 80 32.49 16.26 -8.98
CA ILE A 80 31.85 16.49 -10.27
C ILE A 80 32.77 16.14 -11.45
N GLN A 81 34.09 16.32 -11.29
CA GLN A 81 35.05 16.00 -12.35
C GLN A 81 35.17 14.50 -12.57
N LYS A 82 35.15 13.72 -11.47
CA LYS A 82 35.12 12.25 -11.55
C LYS A 82 33.81 11.75 -12.13
N ALA A 83 32.68 12.37 -11.78
CA ALA A 83 31.38 12.02 -12.36
C ALA A 83 31.34 12.28 -13.87
N ARG A 84 31.85 13.43 -14.35
CA ARG A 84 31.94 13.71 -15.80
C ARG A 84 32.79 12.69 -16.54
N ALA A 85 33.99 12.40 -16.02
CA ALA A 85 34.88 11.42 -16.65
C ALA A 85 34.24 10.03 -16.73
N PHE A 86 33.51 9.61 -15.68
CA PHE A 86 32.81 8.33 -15.66
C PHE A 86 31.66 8.27 -16.68
N VAL A 87 30.84 9.32 -16.75
CA VAL A 87 29.73 9.38 -17.73
C VAL A 87 30.30 9.40 -19.16
N GLN A 88 31.40 10.12 -19.40
CA GLN A 88 32.06 10.16 -20.71
C GLN A 88 32.61 8.79 -21.13
N ALA A 89 33.18 8.03 -20.18
CA ALA A 89 33.62 6.66 -20.43
C ALA A 89 32.42 5.73 -20.75
N ALA A 90 31.33 5.86 -20.00
CA ALA A 90 30.11 5.06 -20.21
C ALA A 90 29.40 5.36 -21.53
N MET A 91 29.51 6.58 -22.07
CA MET A 91 28.97 6.91 -23.41
C MET A 91 29.65 6.12 -24.54
N ASN A 92 30.91 5.73 -24.34
CA ASN A 92 31.68 4.95 -25.31
C ASN A 92 31.62 3.44 -25.03
N ASP A 93 30.92 3.00 -23.98
CA ASP A 93 30.78 1.60 -23.61
C ASP A 93 29.55 0.99 -24.32
N PRO A 94 29.70 -0.09 -25.10
CA PRO A 94 28.57 -0.76 -25.77
C PRO A 94 27.52 -1.33 -24.81
N ARG A 95 27.83 -1.46 -23.51
CA ARG A 95 26.88 -1.95 -22.49
C ARG A 95 25.81 -0.93 -22.13
N TYR A 96 26.02 0.36 -22.41
CA TYR A 96 25.08 1.41 -22.06
C TYR A 96 24.65 2.17 -23.32
N THR A 97 23.33 2.31 -23.52
CA THR A 97 22.79 3.16 -24.57
C THR A 97 22.43 4.52 -23.97
N LEU A 98 23.39 5.45 -23.97
CA LEU A 98 23.15 6.83 -23.59
C LEU A 98 22.74 7.63 -24.84
N ALA A 99 21.54 8.21 -24.83
CA ALA A 99 21.12 9.12 -25.89
C ALA A 99 22.09 10.32 -25.91
N ALA A 100 22.84 10.46 -27.02
CA ALA A 100 23.93 11.43 -27.17
C ALA A 100 23.41 12.88 -27.10
N ARG A 101 23.30 13.42 -25.88
CA ARG A 101 23.34 14.86 -25.64
C ARG A 101 24.77 15.21 -25.26
N LYS A 102 25.31 16.28 -25.83
CA LYS A 102 26.68 16.72 -25.56
C LYS A 102 26.87 16.93 -24.06
N LEU A 103 27.81 16.18 -23.47
CA LEU A 103 28.10 16.22 -22.04
C LEU A 103 28.57 17.62 -21.59
N ASP A 104 29.19 18.38 -22.49
CA ASP A 104 29.63 19.77 -22.25
C ASP A 104 28.47 20.76 -22.08
N GLU A 105 27.27 20.43 -22.59
CA GLU A 105 26.07 21.25 -22.47
C GLU A 105 25.22 20.85 -21.24
N MET A 106 25.63 19.82 -20.50
CA MET A 106 24.90 19.34 -19.33
C MET A 106 25.28 20.08 -18.04
N SER A 107 24.26 20.41 -17.26
CA SER A 107 24.41 20.94 -15.90
C SER A 107 25.09 19.92 -14.98
N ASP A 108 25.78 20.41 -13.97
CA ASP A 108 26.47 19.59 -12.97
C ASP A 108 25.51 18.63 -12.25
N GLU A 109 24.28 19.09 -12.00
CA GLU A 109 23.21 18.30 -11.40
C GLU A 109 22.78 17.14 -12.31
N ASP A 110 22.65 17.39 -13.61
CA ASP A 110 22.28 16.36 -14.58
C ASP A 110 23.38 15.30 -14.71
N VAL A 111 24.66 15.72 -14.69
CA VAL A 111 25.81 14.78 -14.70
C VAL A 111 25.78 13.88 -13.48
N LEU A 112 25.57 14.44 -12.28
CA LEU A 112 25.47 13.67 -11.05
C LEU A 112 24.28 12.70 -11.06
N ARG A 113 23.15 13.11 -11.64
CA ARG A 113 21.98 12.24 -11.79
C ARG A 113 22.28 11.04 -12.68
N ILE A 114 22.89 11.25 -13.85
CA ILE A 114 23.25 10.16 -14.77
C ILE A 114 24.32 9.24 -14.14
N TYR A 115 25.31 9.81 -13.47
CA TYR A 115 26.34 9.05 -12.76
C TYR A 115 25.72 8.08 -11.73
N ARG A 116 24.78 8.54 -10.90
CA ARG A 116 24.07 7.68 -9.93
C ARG A 116 23.22 6.60 -10.60
N GLN A 117 22.56 6.92 -11.71
CA GLN A 117 21.76 5.95 -12.47
C GLN A 117 22.65 4.85 -13.06
N LEU A 118 23.81 5.20 -13.61
CA LEU A 118 24.77 4.22 -14.13
C LEU A 118 25.31 3.30 -13.03
N LEU A 119 25.63 3.85 -11.85
CA LEU A 119 26.04 3.03 -10.70
C LEU A 119 24.95 2.03 -10.27
N GLN A 120 23.69 2.46 -10.24
CA GLN A 120 22.56 1.57 -9.93
C GLN A 120 22.36 0.47 -10.98
N LEU A 121 22.53 0.81 -12.26
CA LEU A 121 22.46 -0.16 -13.36
C LEU A 121 23.60 -1.18 -13.27
N GLN A 122 24.80 -0.75 -12.89
CA GLN A 122 25.96 -1.62 -12.70
C GLN A 122 25.76 -2.56 -11.50
N SER A 123 25.18 -2.07 -10.39
CA SER A 123 24.88 -2.92 -9.23
C SER A 123 23.76 -3.94 -9.50
N ASN A 124 22.80 -3.60 -10.36
CA ASN A 124 21.68 -4.49 -10.70
C ASN A 124 22.00 -5.47 -11.82
N SER A 125 22.94 -5.16 -12.71
CA SER A 125 23.40 -6.05 -13.80
C SER A 125 24.47 -7.05 -13.35
N GLY A 126 24.95 -6.95 -12.11
CA GLY A 126 25.95 -7.83 -11.50
C GLY A 126 25.38 -8.93 -10.60
N ALA A 127 24.07 -9.19 -10.67
CA ALA A 127 23.36 -10.25 -9.94
C ALA A 127 22.84 -11.33 -10.89
#